data_AF-A0A1N6JXW3-F1
#
_entry.id   AF-A0A1N6JXW3-F1
#
_cell.length_a   1.000
_cell.length_b   1.000
_cell.length_c   1.000
_cell.angle_alpha   90.00
_cell.angle_beta   90.00
_cell.angle_gamma   90.00
#
_symmetry.space_group_name_H-M   'P 1'
#
loop_
_entity.id
_entity.type
_entity.pdbx_description
1 polymer ?
#
loop_
_entity_poly.entity_id
_entity_poly.type
_entity_poly.pdbx_seq_one_letter_code
_entity_poly.pdbx_strand_id
1 'polypeptide(L)'
;MSSKTIGLAAFTKKGTADIQQTSDDQGGEPIGRTHKRGRGKGEVVALTIRFSRADWERVHQLAVSEGVSIQHLAISGISKIFEEKGLAGLKL
;
A
#
# COMPACT_ATOMS: atom_id res chain seq x y z
N MET A 1 -38.85 -41.34 -5.19
CA MET A 1 -37.85 -40.79 -6.12
C MET A 1 -37.64 -39.32 -5.81
N SER A 2 -36.59 -38.96 -5.08
CA SER A 2 -36.20 -37.56 -4.86
C SER A 2 -34.68 -37.53 -4.66
N SER A 3 -33.93 -37.06 -5.66
CA SER A 3 -32.48 -36.90 -5.59
C SER A 3 -32.17 -35.48 -5.09
N LYS A 4 -31.74 -35.38 -3.83
CA LYS A 4 -31.35 -34.10 -3.23
C LYS A 4 -29.91 -33.79 -3.65
N THR A 5 -29.71 -32.77 -4.47
CA THR A 5 -28.40 -32.29 -4.89
C THR A 5 -27.66 -31.67 -3.71
N ILE A 6 -26.74 -32.43 -3.11
CA ILE A 6 -25.87 -31.95 -2.03
C ILE A 6 -24.46 -31.87 -2.61
N GLY A 7 -24.03 -30.65 -2.93
CA GLY A 7 -22.70 -30.37 -3.46
C GLY A 7 -22.42 -28.87 -3.41
N LEU A 8 -21.14 -28.50 -3.36
CA LEU A 8 -20.63 -27.13 -3.14
C LEU A 8 -21.24 -26.04 -4.06
N ALA A 9 -21.83 -26.43 -5.19
CA ALA A 9 -22.52 -25.55 -6.13
C ALA A 9 -23.90 -25.06 -5.66
N ALA A 10 -24.44 -25.55 -4.54
CA ALA A 10 -25.71 -25.09 -3.98
C ALA A 10 -25.66 -23.66 -3.40
N PHE A 11 -24.47 -23.08 -3.23
CA PHE A 11 -24.27 -21.78 -2.58
C PHE A 11 -24.02 -20.61 -3.54
N THR A 12 -23.98 -20.83 -4.86
CA THR A 12 -23.80 -19.73 -5.83
C THR A 12 -25.13 -19.24 -6.35
N LYS A 13 -25.95 -18.62 -5.49
CA LYS A 13 -27.06 -17.78 -5.97
C LYS A 13 -26.47 -16.45 -6.43
N LYS A 14 -26.29 -16.32 -7.75
CA LYS A 14 -25.97 -15.07 -8.47
C LYS A 14 -27.11 -14.09 -8.28
N GLY A 15 -27.02 -13.27 -7.23
CA GLY A 15 -27.89 -12.13 -7.02
C GLY A 15 -27.51 -11.00 -7.97
N THR A 16 -28.37 -10.74 -8.94
CA THR A 16 -28.48 -9.44 -9.63
C THR A 16 -28.70 -8.36 -8.57
N ALA A 17 -27.66 -7.61 -8.27
CA ALA A 17 -27.73 -6.41 -7.45
C ALA A 17 -28.39 -5.30 -8.29
N ASP A 18 -29.70 -5.18 -8.14
CA ASP A 18 -30.40 -3.91 -8.35
C ASP A 18 -30.10 -3.04 -7.13
N ILE A 19 -29.19 -2.07 -7.28
CA ILE A 19 -28.83 -1.16 -6.20
C ILE A 19 -29.84 -0.02 -6.21
N GLN A 20 -30.92 -0.24 -5.48
CA GLN A 20 -31.91 0.76 -5.10
C GLN A 20 -31.22 1.84 -4.23
N GLN A 21 -31.16 3.04 -4.78
CA GLN A 21 -30.84 4.28 -4.10
C GLN A 21 -31.86 4.55 -2.99
N THR A 22 -31.41 4.58 -1.73
CA THR A 22 -32.12 5.22 -0.61
C THR A 22 -31.12 5.90 0.31
N SER A 23 -31.36 7.19 0.52
CA SER A 23 -30.66 8.09 1.44
C SER A 23 -31.18 7.87 2.86
N ASP A 24 -30.29 7.80 3.85
CA ASP A 24 -30.17 8.76 4.96
C ASP A 24 -29.48 8.15 6.19
N ASP A 25 -28.43 8.87 6.60
CA ASP A 25 -27.93 9.15 7.95
C ASP A 25 -27.93 8.04 9.01
N GLN A 26 -26.73 7.56 9.35
CA GLN A 26 -26.26 7.54 10.75
C GLN A 26 -24.77 7.21 10.88
N GLY A 27 -24.14 7.93 11.80
CA GLY A 27 -22.69 8.07 11.97
C GLY A 27 -21.93 6.79 12.27
N GLY A 28 -20.78 6.69 11.63
CA GLY A 28 -19.71 5.77 11.96
C GLY A 28 -18.46 6.26 11.24
N GLU A 29 -17.58 6.97 11.96
CA GLU A 29 -16.31 7.39 11.40
C GLU A 29 -15.54 6.18 10.86
N PRO A 30 -15.21 6.12 9.55
CA PRO A 30 -14.18 5.22 9.13
C PRO A 30 -12.85 5.87 9.51
N ILE A 31 -12.23 5.40 10.59
CA ILE A 31 -10.78 5.52 10.82
C ILE A 31 -10.05 4.61 9.81
N GLY A 32 -10.40 4.72 8.55
CA GLY A 32 -9.66 4.22 7.42
C GLY A 32 -9.05 5.45 6.79
N ARG A 33 -7.86 5.85 7.28
CA ARG A 33 -6.93 6.59 6.41
C ARG A 33 -6.62 5.64 5.26
N THR A 34 -7.51 5.63 4.28
CA THR A 34 -7.21 5.17 2.94
C THR A 34 -6.10 6.11 2.51
N HIS A 35 -4.86 5.67 2.71
CA HIS A 35 -3.74 6.17 1.95
C HIS A 35 -4.16 5.90 0.51
N LYS A 36 -4.82 6.89 -0.12
CA LYS A 36 -5.06 6.91 -1.54
C LYS A 36 -3.68 6.71 -2.13
N ARG A 37 -3.40 5.50 -2.61
CA ARG A 37 -2.19 5.20 -3.35
C ARG A 37 -2.29 6.04 -4.62
N GLY A 38 -1.81 7.28 -4.51
CA GLY A 38 -1.69 8.19 -5.61
C GLY A 38 -0.72 7.56 -6.59
N ARG A 39 -1.21 7.29 -7.80
CA ARG A 39 -0.33 7.00 -8.93
C ARG A 39 0.55 8.25 -9.10
N GLY A 40 1.88 8.07 -9.12
CA GLY A 40 2.85 9.16 -9.13
C GLY A 40 2.44 10.26 -10.10
N LYS A 41 2.07 11.42 -9.57
CA LYS A 41 1.64 12.59 -10.32
C LYS A 41 2.77 13.61 -10.18
N GLY A 42 3.77 13.46 -11.05
CA GLY A 42 5.01 14.26 -11.02
C GLY A 42 6.10 13.63 -11.90
N GLU A 43 7.15 14.39 -12.18
CA GLU A 43 8.37 13.92 -12.84
C GLU A 43 9.17 13.04 -11.86
N VAL A 44 8.72 11.80 -11.66
CA VAL A 44 9.32 10.85 -10.73
C VAL A 44 9.90 9.68 -11.51
N VAL A 45 11.17 9.36 -11.25
CA VAL A 45 11.85 8.20 -11.83
C VAL A 45 11.71 7.00 -10.88
N ALA A 46 11.26 5.87 -11.43
CA ALA A 46 11.22 4.62 -10.68
C ALA A 46 12.64 4.01 -10.60
N LEU A 47 13.06 3.63 -9.39
CA LEU A 47 14.34 2.98 -9.14
C LEU A 47 14.12 1.60 -8.51
N THR A 48 14.76 0.57 -9.06
CA THR A 48 14.79 -0.77 -8.49
C THR A 48 16.14 -1.00 -7.82
N ILE A 49 16.13 -1.28 -6.52
CA ILE A 49 17.34 -1.57 -5.74
C ILE A 49 17.35 -3.06 -5.41
N ARG A 50 18.49 -3.72 -5.65
CA ARG A 50 18.67 -5.15 -5.35
C ARG A 50 19.42 -5.30 -4.04
N PHE A 51 18.87 -6.13 -3.16
CA PHE A 51 19.48 -6.51 -1.89
C PHE A 51 19.65 -8.02 -1.81
N SER A 52 20.56 -8.48 -0.96
CA SER A 52 20.48 -9.84 -0.44
C SER A 52 19.20 -9.98 0.41
N ARG A 53 18.73 -11.21 0.63
CA ARG A 53 17.54 -11.43 1.47
C ARG A 53 17.74 -10.90 2.90
N ALA A 54 18.94 -11.09 3.46
CA ALA A 54 19.28 -10.64 4.80
C ALA A 54 19.33 -9.11 4.91
N ASP A 55 19.94 -8.44 3.94
CA ASP A 55 20.04 -6.97 3.99
C ASP A 55 18.69 -6.29 3.74
N TRP A 56 17.87 -6.88 2.87
CA TRP A 56 16.49 -6.41 2.68
C TRP A 56 15.70 -6.42 3.99
N GLU A 57 15.82 -7.49 4.78
CA GLU A 57 15.12 -7.63 6.05
C GLU A 57 15.59 -6.59 7.07
N ARG A 58 16.90 -6.34 7.15
CA ARG A 58 17.47 -5.30 8.03
C ARG A 58 16.95 -3.91 7.67
N VAL A 59 16.97 -3.55 6.38
CA VAL A 59 16.44 -2.26 5.91
C VAL A 59 14.94 -2.14 6.18
N HIS A 60 14.20 -3.21 5.95
CA HIS A 60 12.77 -3.26 6.21
C HIS A 60 12.46 -3.09 7.71
N GLN A 61 13.17 -3.78 8.59
CA GLN A 61 13.00 -3.66 10.03
C GLN A 61 13.34 -2.24 10.52
N LEU A 62 14.41 -1.63 10.01
CA LEU A 62 14.76 -0.25 10.31
C LEU A 62 13.62 0.71 9.91
N ALA A 63 13.13 0.59 8.67
CA ALA A 63 12.02 1.41 8.16
C ALA A 63 10.77 1.27 9.04
N VAL A 64 10.42 0.06 9.43
CA VAL A 64 9.28 -0.22 10.32
C VAL A 64 9.49 0.39 11.70
N SER A 65 10.68 0.25 12.29
CA SER A 65 10.99 0.79 13.62
C SER A 65 10.94 2.32 13.67
N GLU A 66 11.34 2.98 12.59
CA GLU A 66 11.31 4.45 12.46
C GLU A 66 9.95 4.97 11.96
N GLY A 67 9.04 4.09 11.55
CA GLY A 67 7.74 4.47 10.99
C GLY A 67 7.81 5.18 9.64
N VAL A 68 8.91 5.00 8.89
CA VAL A 68 9.15 5.62 7.59
C VAL A 68 9.14 4.59 6.44
N SER A 69 9.01 5.06 5.20
CA SER A 69 9.12 4.17 4.04
C SER A 69 10.59 3.86 3.70
N ILE A 70 10.84 2.72 3.06
CA ILE A 70 12.18 2.38 2.55
C ILE A 70 12.67 3.44 1.54
N GLN A 71 11.76 4.04 0.76
CA GLN A 71 12.10 5.13 -0.15
C GLN A 71 12.59 6.37 0.62
N HIS A 72 11.97 6.69 1.76
CA HIS A 72 12.39 7.79 2.62
C HIS A 72 13.80 7.57 3.17
N LEU A 73 14.08 6.36 3.67
CA LEU A 73 15.43 6.00 4.12
C LEU A 73 16.46 6.11 3.00
N ALA A 74 16.14 5.65 1.80
CA ALA A 74 17.05 5.73 0.66
C ALA A 74 17.39 7.19 0.30
N ILE A 75 16.38 8.06 0.24
CA ILE A 75 16.59 9.48 -0.11
C ILE A 75 17.33 10.21 1.01
N SER A 76 17.00 9.96 2.27
CA SER A 76 17.73 10.52 3.42
C SER A 76 19.21 10.09 3.42
N GLY A 77 19.48 8.80 3.21
CA GLY A 77 20.84 8.27 3.14
C GLY A 77 21.64 8.88 1.99
N ILE A 78 21.05 8.99 0.80
CA ILE A 78 21.73 9.63 -0.35
C ILE A 78 21.90 11.13 -0.13
N SER A 79 20.90 11.83 0.42
CA SER A 79 20.99 13.26 0.75
C SER A 79 22.16 13.54 1.68
N LYS A 80 22.32 12.71 2.71
CA LYS A 80 23.44 12.83 3.64
C LYS A 80 24.80 12.68 2.93
N ILE A 81 24.92 11.72 2.00
CA ILE A 81 26.14 11.55 1.19
C ILE A 81 26.39 12.78 0.29
N PHE A 82 25.34 13.41 -0.23
CA PHE A 82 25.46 14.67 -0.99
C PHE A 82 26.03 15.78 -0.12
N GLU A 83 25.45 15.98 1.06
CA GLU A 83 25.89 17.00 2.02
C GLU A 83 27.33 16.77 2.50
N GLU A 84 27.71 15.52 2.78
CA GLU A 84 29.08 15.13 3.12
C GLU A 84 30.09 15.46 2.01
N LYS A 85 29.63 15.56 0.76
CA LYS A 85 30.43 15.95 -0.41
C LYS A 85 30.35 17.46 -0.72
N GLY A 86 29.67 18.24 0.10
CA GLY A 86 29.45 19.67 -0.13
C GLY A 86 28.42 19.97 -1.22
N LEU A 87 27.61 18.99 -1.60
CA LEU A 87 26.49 19.15 -2.53
C LEU A 87 25.21 19.49 -1.78
N ALA A 88 24.24 20.05 -2.49
CA ALA A 88 22.92 20.29 -1.91
C ALA A 88 22.19 18.96 -1.64
N GLY A 89 21.57 18.85 -0.46
CA GLY A 89 20.77 17.69 -0.08
C GLY A 89 19.57 17.44 -1.01
N LEU A 90 19.14 16.19 -1.06
CA LEU A 90 18.03 15.73 -1.90
C LEU A 90 16.70 15.87 -1.15
N LYS A 91 15.63 16.19 -1.88
CA LYS A 91 14.28 16.38 -1.33
C LYS A 91 13.31 15.35 -1.89
N LEU A 92 12.35 14.97 -1.04
CA LEU A 92 11.22 14.08 -1.34
C LEU A 92 10.01 14.86 -1.84
#